data_AF-A0A1N6XWY1-F1
#
_entry.id   AF-A0A1N6XWY1-F1
#
_cell.length_a   1.000
_cell.length_b   1.000
_cell.length_c   1.000
_cell.angle_alpha   90.00
_cell.angle_beta   90.00
_cell.angle_gamma   90.00
#
_symmetry.space_group_name_H-M   'P 1'
#
loop_
_entity.id
_entity.type
_entity.pdbx_description
1 polymer ?
#
loop_
_entity_poly.entity_id
_entity_poly.type
_entity_poly.pdbx_seq_one_letter_code
_entity_poly.pdbx_strand_id
1 'polypeptide(L)'
;MRPNYKKIYLDMLKTEYPEKLKDPKIKELLEKLHTSEDVLKFNEKLFKQSRENQKLKTYDKQTMLKLLQYQKKHGHSISYMSRKYKISRTTLSKWKVMFEEELEDTMKIAGK
;
A
#
# COMPACT_ATOMS: atom_id res chain seq x y z
N MET A 1 -21.28 -19.55 -21.24
CA MET A 1 -22.06 -18.40 -20.73
C MET A 1 -21.09 -17.36 -20.19
N ARG A 2 -21.21 -16.08 -20.59
CA ARG A 2 -20.37 -15.00 -20.03
C ARG A 2 -21.04 -14.47 -18.75
N PRO A 3 -20.34 -14.39 -17.62
CA PRO A 3 -20.85 -13.76 -16.41
C PRO A 3 -21.19 -12.29 -16.65
N ASN A 4 -22.30 -11.80 -16.09
CA ASN A 4 -22.66 -10.38 -16.13
C ASN A 4 -21.88 -9.60 -15.07
N TYR A 5 -20.62 -9.28 -15.37
CA TYR A 5 -19.71 -8.59 -14.45
C TYR A 5 -20.27 -7.25 -13.94
N LYS A 6 -21.01 -6.52 -14.79
CA LYS A 6 -21.72 -5.28 -14.42
C LYS A 6 -22.63 -5.48 -13.20
N LYS A 7 -23.43 -6.54 -13.17
CA LYS A 7 -24.36 -6.82 -12.06
C LYS A 7 -23.61 -7.20 -10.79
N ILE A 8 -22.59 -8.05 -10.91
CA ILE A 8 -21.79 -8.52 -9.77
C ILE A 8 -21.11 -7.34 -9.08
N TYR A 9 -20.43 -6.48 -9.84
CA TYR A 9 -19.77 -5.30 -9.28
C TYR A 9 -20.76 -4.24 -8.80
N LEU A 10 -21.91 -4.07 -9.44
CA LEU A 10 -22.94 -3.14 -8.95
C LEU A 10 -23.43 -3.55 -7.56
N ASP A 11 -23.70 -4.84 -7.36
CA ASP A 11 -24.19 -5.38 -6.09
C ASP A 11 -23.12 -5.30 -4.99
N MET A 12 -21.88 -5.69 -5.32
CA MET A 12 -20.72 -5.56 -4.44
C MET A 12 -20.48 -4.09 -4.03
N LEU A 13 -20.56 -3.15 -4.96
CA LEU A 13 -20.34 -1.73 -4.68
C LEU A 13 -21.47 -1.09 -3.89
N LYS A 14 -22.73 -1.50 -4.10
CA LYS A 14 -23.85 -1.03 -3.28
C LYS A 14 -23.70 -1.47 -1.83
N THR A 15 -23.20 -2.67 -1.60
CA THR A 15 -23.06 -3.26 -0.26
C THR A 15 -21.84 -2.71 0.47
N GLU A 16 -20.68 -2.64 -0.19
CA GLU A 16 -19.40 -2.35 0.49
C GLU A 16 -18.92 -0.90 0.30
N TYR A 17 -19.24 -0.25 -0.83
CA TYR A 17 -18.68 1.07 -1.19
C TYR A 17 -19.71 2.01 -1.84
N PRO A 18 -20.81 2.35 -1.15
CA PRO A 18 -21.85 3.24 -1.69
C PRO A 18 -21.30 4.63 -2.06
N GLU A 19 -20.21 5.06 -1.41
CA GLU A 19 -19.53 6.32 -1.71
C GLU A 19 -18.82 6.31 -3.08
N LYS A 20 -18.22 5.18 -3.47
CA LYS A 20 -17.57 5.04 -4.79
C LYS A 20 -18.59 5.02 -5.93
N LEU A 21 -19.85 4.66 -5.63
CA LEU A 21 -20.94 4.63 -6.61
C LEU A 21 -21.45 6.03 -6.97
N LYS A 22 -21.14 7.04 -6.14
CA LYS A 22 -21.40 8.46 -6.42
C LYS A 22 -20.41 9.05 -7.43
N ASP A 23 -19.27 8.40 -7.63
CA ASP A 23 -18.26 8.89 -8.57
C ASP A 23 -18.67 8.56 -10.03
N PRO A 24 -18.82 9.57 -10.89
CA PRO A 24 -19.25 9.35 -12.29
C PRO A 24 -18.26 8.49 -13.07
N LYS A 25 -16.97 8.48 -12.71
CA LYS A 25 -15.98 7.60 -13.37
C LYS A 25 -16.24 6.12 -13.10
N ILE A 26 -16.74 5.78 -11.92
CA ILE A 26 -17.02 4.39 -11.54
C ILE A 26 -18.24 3.89 -12.30
N LYS A 27 -19.28 4.73 -12.47
CA LYS A 27 -20.44 4.40 -13.30
C LYS A 27 -20.04 4.15 -14.76
N GLU A 28 -19.24 5.04 -15.35
CA GLU A 28 -18.82 4.91 -16.74
C GLU A 28 -17.95 3.65 -16.98
N LEU A 29 -17.09 3.31 -16.02
CA LEU A 29 -16.31 2.07 -16.06
C LEU A 29 -17.18 0.82 -15.91
N LEU A 30 -18.21 0.87 -15.05
CA LEU A 30 -19.15 -0.22 -14.85
C LEU A 30 -19.99 -0.50 -16.12
N GLU A 31 -20.23 0.52 -16.94
CA GLU A 31 -20.89 0.36 -18.24
C GLU A 31 -19.96 -0.25 -19.29
N LYS A 32 -18.65 0.01 -19.19
CA LYS A 32 -17.60 -0.53 -20.07
C LYS A 32 -17.12 -1.93 -19.67
N LEU A 33 -17.73 -2.54 -18.65
CA LEU A 33 -17.32 -3.81 -18.05
C LEU A 33 -17.86 -5.01 -18.84
N HIS A 34 -17.35 -5.18 -20.07
CA HIS A 34 -17.78 -6.22 -21.00
C HIS A 34 -16.80 -7.40 -21.11
N THR A 35 -15.52 -7.16 -20.83
CA THR A 35 -14.46 -8.17 -20.96
C THR A 35 -13.79 -8.45 -19.62
N SER A 36 -13.23 -9.66 -19.46
CA SER A 36 -12.44 -10.03 -18.28
C SER A 36 -11.24 -9.10 -18.04
N GLU A 37 -10.69 -8.51 -19.11
CA GLU A 37 -9.61 -7.53 -19.02
C GLU A 37 -10.11 -6.18 -18.46
N ASP A 38 -11.35 -5.78 -18.80
CA ASP A 38 -11.98 -4.57 -18.26
C ASP A 38 -12.29 -4.74 -16.77
N VAL A 39 -12.68 -5.94 -16.35
CA VAL A 39 -12.84 -6.30 -14.94
C VAL A 39 -11.54 -6.12 -14.17
N LEU A 40 -10.42 -6.59 -14.74
CA LEU A 40 -9.11 -6.49 -14.09
C LEU A 40 -8.68 -5.03 -13.91
N LYS A 41 -8.80 -4.22 -14.99
CA LYS A 41 -8.52 -2.78 -14.96
C LYS A 41 -9.47 -2.02 -14.02
N PHE A 42 -10.73 -2.43 -13.96
CA PHE A 42 -11.70 -1.87 -13.04
C PHE A 42 -11.35 -2.20 -11.60
N ASN A 43 -11.00 -3.44 -11.30
CA ASN A 43 -10.54 -3.86 -9.98
C ASN A 43 -9.30 -3.06 -9.55
N GLU A 44 -8.29 -2.95 -10.42
CA GLU A 44 -7.12 -2.13 -10.16
C GLU A 44 -7.44 -0.66 -9.94
N LYS A 45 -8.45 -0.11 -10.61
CA LYS A 45 -8.84 1.30 -10.49
C LYS A 45 -9.73 1.58 -9.28
N LEU A 46 -10.61 0.64 -8.95
CA LEU A 46 -11.54 0.70 -7.83
C LEU A 46 -10.84 0.45 -6.49
N PHE A 47 -9.84 -0.43 -6.50
CA PHE A 47 -8.95 -0.70 -5.38
C PHE A 47 -7.60 0.03 -5.50
N LYS A 48 -7.41 0.90 -6.51
CA LYS A 48 -6.15 1.65 -6.66
C LYS A 48 -5.95 2.46 -5.39
N GLN A 49 -4.99 1.98 -4.62
CA GLN A 49 -4.63 2.38 -3.27
C GLN A 49 -5.05 3.81 -3.00
N SER A 50 -6.18 3.96 -2.29
CA SER A 50 -6.45 5.20 -1.59
C SER A 50 -5.16 5.51 -0.84
N ARG A 51 -4.62 6.70 -1.06
CA ARG A 51 -3.43 7.20 -0.34
C ARG A 51 -3.64 7.19 1.18
N GLU A 52 -4.86 6.91 1.64
CA GLU A 52 -5.26 6.67 3.03
C GLU A 52 -4.80 5.33 3.60
N ASN A 53 -4.42 4.36 2.76
CA ASN A 53 -3.79 3.10 3.22
C ASN A 53 -2.39 3.29 3.80
N GLN A 54 -1.85 4.52 3.88
CA GLN A 54 -0.63 4.78 4.64
C GLN A 54 -0.79 4.44 6.13
N LYS A 55 -2.00 4.51 6.68
CA LYS A 55 -2.28 4.09 8.07
C LYS A 55 -2.45 2.58 8.25
N LEU A 56 -2.71 1.84 7.16
CA LEU A 56 -2.98 0.40 7.17
C LEU A 56 -1.85 -0.42 6.52
N LYS A 57 -0.69 0.18 6.26
CA LYS A 57 0.53 -0.60 6.07
C LYS A 57 0.93 -1.12 7.44
N THR A 58 0.49 -2.32 7.79
CA THR A 58 1.23 -3.19 8.70
C THR A 58 2.59 -3.40 8.04
N TYR A 59 3.54 -2.52 8.36
CA TYR A 59 4.90 -2.69 7.92
C TYR A 59 5.41 -3.94 8.63
N ASP A 60 5.68 -4.98 7.86
CA ASP A 60 6.28 -6.19 8.41
C ASP A 60 7.62 -5.83 9.06
N LYS A 61 7.96 -6.51 10.16
CA LYS A 61 9.22 -6.30 10.90
C LYS A 61 10.42 -6.36 9.95
N GLN A 62 10.42 -7.26 8.97
CA GLN A 62 11.48 -7.37 7.97
C GLN A 62 11.60 -6.13 7.08
N THR A 63 10.46 -5.53 6.70
CA THR A 63 10.44 -4.31 5.88
C THR A 63 10.97 -3.11 6.68
N MET A 64 10.61 -3.03 7.96
CA MET A 64 11.06 -1.98 8.87
C MET A 64 12.58 -2.04 9.07
N LEU A 65 13.11 -3.25 9.34
CA LEU A 65 14.56 -3.49 9.46
C LEU A 65 15.30 -3.14 8.18
N LYS A 66 14.83 -3.59 7.01
CA LYS A 66 15.47 -3.31 5.72
C LYS A 66 15.54 -1.81 5.41
N LEU A 67 14.49 -1.06 5.75
CA LEU A 67 14.48 0.41 5.61
C LEU A 67 15.51 1.07 6.53
N LEU A 68 15.61 0.63 7.78
CA LEU A 68 16.59 1.17 8.72
C LEU A 68 18.04 0.78 8.34
N GLN A 69 18.26 -0.44 7.84
CA GLN A 69 19.55 -0.85 7.28
C GLN A 69 19.95 0.03 6.09
N TYR A 70 19.02 0.27 5.17
CA TYR A 70 19.24 1.16 4.04
C TYR A 70 19.58 2.59 4.50
N GLN A 71 18.87 3.09 5.53
CA GLN A 71 19.17 4.38 6.13
C GLN A 71 20.60 4.43 6.71
N LYS A 72 20.99 3.41 7.48
CA LYS A 72 22.32 3.33 8.14
C LYS A 72 23.44 3.14 7.12
N LYS A 73 23.25 2.30 6.10
CA LYS A 73 24.21 2.04 5.02
C LYS A 73 24.52 3.29 4.19
N HIS A 74 23.51 4.11 3.91
CA HIS A 74 23.65 5.31 3.08
C HIS A 74 23.76 6.62 3.88
N GLY A 75 23.73 6.56 5.21
CA GLY A 75 23.77 7.74 6.08
C GLY A 75 22.60 8.72 5.87
N HIS A 76 21.44 8.23 5.41
CA HIS A 76 20.31 9.10 5.08
C HIS A 76 19.62 9.65 6.33
N SER A 77 19.24 10.93 6.28
CA SER A 77 18.45 11.54 7.35
C SER A 77 17.04 10.96 7.40
N ILE A 78 16.46 10.91 8.60
CA ILE A 78 15.06 10.47 8.82
C ILE A 78 14.08 11.30 7.97
N SER A 79 14.38 12.59 7.75
CA SER A 79 13.61 13.49 6.88
C SER A 79 13.60 13.05 5.40
N TYR A 80 14.71 12.50 4.91
CA TYR A 80 14.80 11.97 3.54
C TYR A 80 13.98 10.69 3.41
N MET A 81 14.15 9.76 4.36
CA MET A 81 13.38 8.51 4.42
C MET A 81 11.88 8.79 4.55
N SER A 82 11.51 9.77 5.37
CA SER A 82 10.12 10.19 5.56
C SER A 82 9.49 10.67 4.26
N ARG A 83 10.18 11.51 3.47
CA ARG A 83 9.68 11.98 2.17
C ARG A 83 9.63 10.87 1.12
N LYS A 84 10.68 10.04 1.05
CA LYS A 84 10.80 8.96 0.06
C LYS A 84 9.76 7.86 0.27
N TYR A 85 9.56 7.43 1.51
CA TYR A 85 8.69 6.30 1.85
C TYR A 85 7.33 6.72 2.41
N LYS A 86 7.10 8.03 2.58
CA LYS A 86 5.88 8.62 3.17
C LYS A 86 5.58 8.05 4.56
N ILE A 87 6.62 7.90 5.37
CA ILE A 87 6.53 7.43 6.76
C ILE A 87 6.77 8.63 7.67
N SER A 88 6.02 8.76 8.76
CA SER A 88 6.26 9.85 9.71
C SER A 88 7.68 9.76 10.30
N ARG A 89 8.32 10.92 10.48
CA ARG A 89 9.63 11.02 11.17
C ARG A 89 9.57 10.43 12.59
N THR A 90 8.42 10.55 13.25
CA THR A 90 8.18 9.97 14.57
C THR A 90 8.16 8.45 14.53
N THR A 91 7.51 7.86 13.52
CA THR A 91 7.48 6.41 13.28
C THR A 91 8.86 5.86 13.00
N LEU A 92 9.65 6.51 12.12
CA LEU A 92 11.02 6.11 11.83
C LEU A 92 11.94 6.24 13.07
N SER A 93 11.76 7.28 13.89
CA SER A 93 12.52 7.44 15.13
C SER A 93 12.17 6.34 16.13
N LYS A 94 10.87 6.01 16.29
CA LYS A 94 10.41 4.89 17.11
C LYS A 94 10.99 3.57 16.62
N TRP A 95 10.99 3.32 15.31
CA TRP A 95 11.57 2.11 14.75
C TRP A 95 13.08 2.04 14.99
N LYS A 96 13.79 3.16 14.83
CA LYS A 96 15.23 3.19 15.11
C LYS A 96 15.55 2.74 16.53
N VAL A 97 14.79 3.22 17.52
CA VAL A 97 14.95 2.83 18.94
C VAL A 97 14.54 1.37 19.17
N MET A 98 13.38 0.95 18.65
CA MET A 98 12.86 -0.41 18.88
C MET A 98 13.68 -1.51 18.20
N PHE A 99 14.38 -1.20 17.11
CA PHE A 99 15.13 -2.18 16.31
C PHE A 99 16.64 -1.92 16.32
N GLU A 100 17.15 -1.13 17.27
CA GLU A 100 18.58 -0.82 17.36
C GLU A 100 19.42 -2.09 17.56
N GLU A 101 19.02 -2.94 18.51
CA GLU A 101 19.68 -4.22 18.81
C GLU A 101 19.63 -5.19 17.63
N GLU A 102 18.47 -5.34 17.01
CA GLU A 102 18.25 -6.20 15.82
C GLU A 102 19.03 -5.70 14.59
N LEU A 103 19.23 -4.39 14.46
CA LEU A 103 20.06 -3.81 13.40
C LEU A 103 21.54 -4.11 13.60
N GLU A 104 22.02 -4.10 14.84
CA GLU A 104 23.40 -4.50 15.14
C GLU A 104 23.63 -5.99 14.90
N ASP A 105 22.68 -6.84 15.28
CA ASP A 105 22.76 -8.28 15.04
C ASP A 105 22.79 -8.60 13.55
N THR A 106 21.86 -8.01 12.78
CA THR A 106 21.80 -8.22 11.32
C THR A 106 23.04 -7.69 10.58
N MET A 107 23.69 -6.64 11.09
CA MET A 107 24.94 -6.13 10.54
C MET A 107 26.15 -7.01 10.88
N LYS A 108 26.16 -7.65 12.06
CA LYS A 108 27.20 -8.61 12.45
C LYS A 108 27.13 -9.90 11.61
N ILE A 109 25.92 -10.36 11.27
CA ILE A 109 25.71 -11.52 10.41
C ILE A 109 26.09 -11.22 8.96
N ALA A 110 25.76 -10.03 8.45
CA ALA A 110 26.09 -9.64 7.06
C ALA A 110 27.57 -9.35 6.81
N GLY A 111 28.37 -9.20 7.87
CA GLY A 111 29.82 -8.96 7.81
C GLY A 111 30.69 -10.19 8.10
N LYS A 112 30.10 -11.37 8.26
CA LYS A 112 30.80 -12.64 8.51
C LYS A 112 30.80 -13.54 7.29
#